data_AF-A0A962TXX0-F1
#
_entry.id   AF-A0A962TXX0-F1
#
_cell.length_a   1.000
_cell.length_b   1.000
_cell.length_c   1.000
_cell.angle_alpha   90.00
_cell.angle_beta   90.00
_cell.angle_gamma   90.00
#
_symmetry.space_group_name_H-M   'P 1'
#
loop_
_entity.id
_entity.type
_entity.pdbx_description
1 polymer ?
#
loop_
_entity_poly.entity_id
_entity_poly.type
_entity_poly.pdbx_seq_one_letter_code
_entity_poly.pdbx_strand_id
1 'polypeptide(L)'
;MHTDSLHRRLRQLIGERFDYLGEVWILIEVLIDDDSVVLRRCEHCRPNSVQRNSYGVPNRRVSDTLTLRISDSSGESYSEDILVLLEGRQPGSPA
;
A
#
# COMPACT_ATOMS: atom_id res chain seq x y z
N MET A 1 10.46 -9.44 -20.21
CA MET A 1 11.69 -9.36 -19.38
C MET A 1 11.80 -8.07 -18.56
N HIS A 2 10.91 -7.07 -18.70
CA HIS A 2 10.95 -5.85 -17.88
C HIS A 2 10.16 -5.97 -16.55
N THR A 3 9.10 -6.78 -16.51
CA THR A 3 8.23 -7.00 -15.34
C THR A 3 8.99 -7.56 -14.14
N ASP A 4 9.81 -8.61 -14.32
CA ASP A 4 10.60 -9.20 -13.23
C ASP A 4 11.51 -8.20 -12.51
N SER A 5 12.09 -7.24 -13.26
CA SER A 5 12.96 -6.22 -12.68
C SER A 5 12.17 -5.18 -11.88
N LEU A 6 10.92 -4.93 -12.27
CA LEU A 6 10.02 -4.01 -11.61
C LEU A 6 9.44 -4.60 -10.34
N HIS A 7 8.96 -5.85 -10.37
CA HIS A 7 8.52 -6.55 -9.16
C HIS A 7 9.62 -6.59 -8.10
N ARG A 8 10.87 -6.78 -8.53
CA ARG A 8 12.03 -6.71 -7.63
C ARG A 8 12.23 -5.31 -7.03
N ARG A 9 12.06 -4.24 -7.82
CA ARG A 9 12.13 -2.85 -7.32
C ARG A 9 10.98 -2.53 -6.37
N LEU A 10 9.75 -2.92 -6.69
CA LEU A 10 8.60 -2.74 -5.80
C LEU A 10 8.76 -3.53 -4.50
N ARG A 11 9.35 -4.73 -4.56
CA ARG A 11 9.70 -5.50 -3.35
C ARG A 11 10.69 -4.77 -2.46
N GLN A 12 11.62 -4.00 -3.02
CA GLN A 12 12.54 -3.17 -2.22
C GLN A 12 11.83 -2.01 -1.52
N LEU A 13 10.63 -1.63 -1.98
CA LEU A 13 9.81 -0.59 -1.36
C LEU A 13 8.85 -1.14 -0.30
N ILE A 14 8.88 -2.44 -0.01
CA ILE A 14 8.06 -3.01 1.07
C ILE A 14 8.47 -2.36 2.40
N GLY A 15 7.47 -1.83 3.12
CA GLY A 15 7.63 -1.06 4.34
C GLY A 15 7.63 0.45 4.14
N GLU A 16 7.79 0.93 2.91
CA GLU A 16 7.75 2.36 2.58
C GLU A 16 6.33 2.93 2.66
N ARG A 17 6.26 4.25 2.88
CA ARG A 17 5.02 5.00 3.00
C ARG A 17 4.69 5.75 1.72
N PHE A 18 3.41 5.77 1.38
CA PHE A 18 2.87 6.42 0.20
C PHE A 18 1.61 7.20 0.58
N ASP A 19 1.53 8.46 0.17
CA ASP A 19 0.27 9.22 0.19
C ASP A 19 -0.56 8.83 -1.04
N TYR A 20 -1.70 8.20 -0.81
CA TYR A 20 -2.58 7.76 -1.90
C TYR A 20 -4.04 7.91 -1.47
N LEU A 21 -4.87 8.48 -2.35
CA LEU A 21 -6.27 8.82 -2.06
C LEU A 21 -6.46 9.69 -0.79
N GLY A 22 -5.49 10.57 -0.49
CA GLY A 22 -5.54 11.47 0.66
C GLY A 22 -5.24 10.83 2.02
N GLU A 23 -4.74 9.59 2.03
CA GLU A 23 -4.38 8.84 3.22
C GLU A 23 -2.98 8.22 3.08
N VAL A 24 -2.33 7.94 4.22
CA VAL A 24 -1.00 7.30 4.23
C VAL A 24 -1.15 5.79 4.22
N TRP A 25 -0.58 5.18 3.20
CA TRP A 25 -0.53 3.74 2.98
C TRP A 25 0.89 3.23 3.13
N ILE A 26 1.02 2.00 3.60
CA ILE A 26 2.30 1.29 3.70
C ILE A 26 2.25 0.11 2.73
N LEU A 27 3.23 0.00 1.85
CA LEU A 27 3.38 -1.19 1.02
C LEU A 27 3.79 -2.37 1.89
N ILE A 28 2.95 -3.40 1.97
CA ILE A 28 3.22 -4.56 2.83
C ILE A 28 3.58 -5.81 2.02
N GLU A 29 3.12 -5.90 0.78
CA GLU A 29 3.34 -7.09 -0.06
C GLU A 29 3.27 -6.76 -1.54
N VAL A 30 3.99 -7.55 -2.34
CA VAL A 30 3.96 -7.51 -3.81
C VAL A 30 3.69 -8.92 -4.30
N LEU A 31 2.53 -9.11 -4.91
CA LEU A 31 2.05 -10.39 -5.46
C LEU A 31 2.50 -10.47 -6.92
N ILE A 32 3.62 -11.15 -7.17
CA ILE A 32 4.19 -11.28 -8.52
C ILE A 32 3.26 -12.08 -9.43
N ASP A 33 2.72 -13.19 -8.92
CA ASP A 33 1.86 -14.08 -9.70
C ASP A 33 0.54 -13.43 -10.11
N ASP A 34 0.08 -12.45 -9.33
CA ASP A 34 -1.17 -11.70 -9.56
C ASP A 34 -0.91 -10.32 -10.21
N ASP A 35 0.36 -9.96 -10.41
CA ASP A 35 0.80 -8.63 -10.86
C ASP A 35 0.16 -7.48 -10.06
N SER A 36 0.13 -7.64 -8.73
CA SER A 36 -0.56 -6.73 -7.81
C SER A 36 0.32 -6.34 -6.63
N VAL A 37 0.06 -5.18 -6.03
CA VAL A 37 0.64 -4.75 -4.75
C VAL A 37 -0.44 -4.65 -3.69
N VAL A 38 -0.06 -4.96 -2.45
CA VAL A 38 -0.95 -4.86 -1.29
C VAL A 38 -0.44 -3.75 -0.38
N LEU A 39 -1.31 -2.78 -0.18
CA LEU A 39 -1.13 -1.64 0.69
C LEU A 39 -1.94 -1.84 1.96
N ARG A 40 -1.38 -1.44 3.09
CA ARG A 40 -2.08 -1.36 4.37
C ARG A 40 -2.21 0.10 4.77
N ARG A 41 -3.41 0.52 5.14
CA ARG A 41 -3.61 1.86 5.68
C ARG A 41 -2.81 2.03 6.97
N CYS A 42 -2.04 3.12 7.09
CA CYS A 42 -1.32 3.43 8.32
C CYS A 42 -2.27 4.05 9.36
N GLU A 43 -3.06 3.22 10.04
CA GLU A 43 -4.00 3.68 11.08
C GLU A 43 -3.31 4.36 12.27
N HIS A 44 -2.03 4.04 12.53
CA HIS A 44 -1.23 4.64 13.62
C HIS A 44 -0.38 5.85 13.17
N CYS A 45 -0.45 6.25 11.89
CA CYS A 45 0.14 7.51 11.42
C CYS A 45 -0.78 8.72 11.70
N ARG A 46 -2.06 8.47 12.05
CA ARG A 46 -2.95 9.45 12.66
C ARG A 46 -3.34 8.97 14.06
N PRO A 47 -3.32 9.81 15.09
CA PRO A 47 -3.68 9.39 16.44
C PRO A 47 -5.20 9.23 16.50
N ASN A 48 -5.74 8.03 16.27
CA ASN A 48 -7.15 7.80 16.59
C ASN A 48 -7.40 6.49 17.33
N SER A 49 -7.74 6.74 18.59
CA SER A 49 -8.32 5.91 19.64
C SER A 49 -8.96 4.58 19.21
N VAL A 50 -8.52 3.54 19.92
CA VAL A 50 -9.27 2.29 20.10
C VAL A 50 -10.65 2.64 20.64
N GLN A 51 -11.66 2.73 19.77
CA GLN A 51 -13.05 2.80 20.23
C GLN A 51 -13.45 1.42 20.76
N ARG A 52 -13.74 1.34 22.06
CA ARG A 52 -14.41 0.20 22.67
C ARG A 52 -15.81 0.09 22.04
N ASN A 53 -16.20 -1.11 21.63
CA ASN A 53 -17.59 -1.34 21.27
C ASN A 53 -18.48 -1.22 22.53
N SER A 54 -19.79 -1.12 22.35
CA SER A 54 -20.80 -1.01 23.43
C SER A 54 -20.83 -2.21 24.40
N TYR A 55 -20.08 -3.28 24.10
CA TYR A 55 -19.96 -4.49 24.91
C TYR A 55 -18.58 -4.63 25.59
N GLY A 56 -17.70 -3.64 25.50
CA GLY A 56 -16.39 -3.64 26.17
C GLY A 56 -15.34 -4.57 25.56
N VAL A 57 -15.62 -5.20 24.42
CA VAL A 57 -14.67 -6.07 23.72
C VAL A 57 -13.79 -5.20 22.79
N PRO A 58 -12.46 -5.35 22.84
CA PRO A 58 -11.59 -4.70 21.88
C PRO A 58 -11.86 -5.26 20.49
N ASN A 59 -12.60 -4.51 19.67
CA ASN A 59 -12.74 -4.83 18.27
C ASN A 59 -11.51 -4.23 17.58
N ARG A 60 -10.51 -5.06 17.26
CA ARG A 60 -9.45 -4.65 16.33
C ARG A 60 -10.12 -4.45 15.00
N ARG A 61 -10.37 -3.20 14.60
CA ARG A 61 -10.62 -2.89 13.19
C ARG A 61 -9.41 -3.45 12.44
N VAL A 62 -9.63 -4.45 11.59
CA VAL A 62 -8.58 -4.94 10.71
C VAL A 62 -8.24 -3.74 9.84
N SER A 63 -6.99 -3.31 9.90
CA SER A 63 -6.52 -2.14 9.16
C SER A 63 -6.85 -2.34 7.68
N ASP A 64 -7.55 -1.39 7.08
CA ASP A 64 -7.96 -1.45 5.67
C ASP A 64 -6.77 -1.84 4.78
N THR A 65 -6.94 -2.91 3.99
CA THR A 65 -5.98 -3.34 2.98
C THR A 65 -6.51 -3.01 1.60
N LEU A 66 -5.68 -2.37 0.79
CA LEU A 66 -5.98 -2.01 -0.59
C LEU A 66 -5.06 -2.81 -1.51
N THR A 67 -5.63 -3.48 -2.50
CA THR A 67 -4.86 -4.20 -3.52
C THR A 67 -4.94 -3.41 -4.82
N LEU A 68 -3.79 -3.06 -5.39
CA LEU A 68 -3.68 -2.32 -6.66
C LEU A 68 -2.96 -3.19 -7.68
N ARG A 69 -3.47 -3.24 -8.91
CA ARG A 69 -2.78 -3.91 -10.02
C ARG A 69 -1.59 -3.08 -10.48
N ILE A 70 -0.51 -3.73 -10.88
CA ILE A 70 0.73 -3.09 -11.33
C ILE A 70 0.62 -2.71 -12.80
N SER A 71 0.13 -3.61 -13.63
CA SER A 71 -0.09 -3.36 -15.06
C SER A 71 -1.56 -3.01 -15.35
N ASP A 72 -1.75 -2.27 -16.43
CA ASP A 72 -3.07 -2.03 -17.03
C ASP A 72 -3.68 -3.34 -17.57
N SER A 73 -4.98 -3.32 -17.88
CA SER A 73 -5.72 -4.39 -18.56
C SER A 73 -5.02 -4.97 -19.80
N SER A 74 -4.20 -4.17 -20.48
CA SER A 74 -3.44 -4.59 -21.66
C SER A 74 -2.11 -5.30 -21.32
N GLY A 75 -1.62 -5.19 -20.07
CA GLY A 75 -0.35 -5.78 -19.63
C GLY A 75 0.92 -5.13 -20.21
N GLU A 76 0.77 -4.12 -21.08
CA GLU A 76 1.88 -3.46 -21.77
C GLU A 76 2.32 -2.15 -21.09
N SER A 77 1.49 -1.61 -20.20
CA SER A 77 1.71 -0.32 -19.53
C SER A 77 1.33 -0.39 -18.06
N TYR A 78 1.82 0.58 -17.29
CA TYR A 78 1.51 0.70 -15.87
C TYR A 78 0.05 1.07 -15.65
N SER A 79 -0.53 0.54 -14.57
CA SER A 79 -1.81 1.05 -14.10
C SER A 79 -1.66 2.52 -13.66
N GLU A 80 -2.69 3.31 -13.91
CA GLU A 80 -2.75 4.70 -13.45
C GLU A 80 -2.63 4.77 -11.92
N ASP A 81 -3.22 3.80 -11.22
CA ASP A 81 -3.15 3.70 -9.76
C ASP A 81 -1.73 3.58 -9.22
N ILE A 82 -0.87 2.78 -9.86
CA ILE A 82 0.53 2.65 -9.45
C ILE A 82 1.32 3.93 -9.75
N LEU A 83 1.04 4.60 -10.86
CA LEU A 83 1.72 5.85 -11.19
C LEU A 83 1.40 6.93 -10.14
N VAL A 84 0.13 7.06 -9.77
CA VAL A 84 -0.32 7.98 -8.71
C VAL A 84 0.26 7.59 -7.35
N LEU A 85 0.29 6.28 -7.02
CA LEU A 85 0.91 5.80 -5.79
C LEU A 85 2.40 6.18 -5.69
N LEU A 86 3.15 6.00 -6.79
CA LEU A 86 4.58 6.29 -6.84
C LEU A 86 4.88 7.79 -6.77
N GLU A 87 3.99 8.65 -7.27
CA GLU A 87 4.08 10.11 -7.11
C GLU A 87 3.97 10.51 -5.63
N GLY A 88 3.07 9.85 -4.89
CA GLY A 88 2.87 10.05 -3.46
C GLY A 88 3.93 9.44 -2.54
N ARG A 89 5.05 8.96 -3.08
CA ARG A 89 6.10 8.32 -2.27
C ARG A 89 6.68 9.30 -1.24
N GLN A 90 6.54 8.95 0.04
CA GLN A 90 7.24 9.67 1.11
C GLN A 90 8.63 9.04 1.28
N PRO A 91 9.73 9.73 0.95
CA PRO A 91 11.06 9.23 1.29
C PRO A 91 11.14 9.15 2.81
N GLY A 92 11.34 7.94 3.34
CA GLY A 92 11.50 7.74 4.78
C GLY A 92 12.55 8.72 5.32
N SER A 93 12.09 9.73 6.06
CA SER A 93 12.97 10.66 6.74
C SER A 93 13.81 9.83 7.73
N PRO A 94 15.14 9.78 7.61
CA PRO A 94 15.96 9.13 8.62
C PRO A 94 15.78 9.91 9.92
N ALA A 95 15.35 9.20 10.97
CA ALA A 95 15.44 9.69 12.34
C ALA A 95 16.87 9.51 12.85
#